data_AF-A0A935VSA9-F1
#
_entry.id   AF-A0A935VSA9-F1
#
_cell.length_a   1.000
_cell.length_b   1.000
_cell.length_c   1.000
_cell.angle_alpha   90.00
_cell.angle_beta   90.00
_cell.angle_gamma   90.00
#
_symmetry.space_group_name_H-M   'P 1'
#
loop_
_entity.id
_entity.type
_entity.pdbx_description
1 polymer ?
#
loop_
_entity_poly.entity_id
_entity_poly.type
_entity_poly.pdbx_seq_one_letter_code
_entity_poly.pdbx_strand_id
1 'polypeptide(L)'
;MDIPYIFHKNLVLRSPHFPFVHFIEKDIISKFLQDPVFLEAIYLASPVLYSECIKLKEGKIKTAKEIKKIQVSMVKYYQRMYSRCTPFGLFSGCAVMQWSNAESKVIFEAKDMYRSTRLDMHYLCALAQQLALMPVIKNRIFYFPNTSIYKIGNEIRFVEYKYVNAKREHQISAVQHSDYLDLLLGHAKCGITIKQMSELLSQKTGVTNDEAIAFIDEIIESQVLVNELEPAITGKEFIYQVLEILQRINYDENEEITGIIKNLQSIEKEIRLMDKANDNSINPYKKLIEKITQLNIPFEESKLFQADLFRKPAENIIAAQIQNSLLNAFSFLNALNHSKKNDNLTSFIKKFNERYEGKQMPLLQVLDVESGITYAGNSGKNLSPLLDNIVLPDTARSEDYTIQWNKLQSWLFKKLSQAYKGDVFEVEIKAEDIKQFAAQWNDVPPSAAVLFRILDDNRIILEGISGSSAANLLGRFAHGNTDVDNLVKDIVAQEEQLNSEVIFAEIIHLPQSRTGNILLHPAFRKYEIPFLAKSSLPVEQQITLDDLYISVVNGHIKLFSRRLQKK
;
A
#
# COMPACT_ATOMS: atom_id res chain seq x y z
N MET A 1 -11.72 32.64 -12.01
CA MET A 1 -10.66 31.68 -12.35
C MET A 1 -11.37 30.36 -12.52
N ASP A 2 -11.30 29.76 -13.70
CA ASP A 2 -11.94 28.47 -13.96
C ASP A 2 -11.01 27.37 -13.44
N ILE A 3 -11.33 26.86 -12.25
CA ILE A 3 -10.60 25.76 -11.63
C ILE A 3 -11.11 24.46 -12.28
N PRO A 4 -10.27 23.63 -12.91
CA PRO A 4 -10.71 22.44 -13.66
C PRO A 4 -11.00 21.24 -12.75
N TYR A 5 -11.43 21.49 -11.52
CA TYR A 5 -11.74 20.45 -10.53
C TYR A 5 -13.10 20.71 -9.89
N ILE A 6 -13.80 19.62 -9.65
CA ILE A 6 -15.02 19.58 -8.84
C ILE A 6 -14.81 18.62 -7.68
N PHE A 7 -15.50 18.87 -6.57
CA PHE A 7 -15.55 17.91 -5.49
C PHE A 7 -16.46 16.74 -5.85
N HIS A 8 -16.03 15.53 -5.48
CA HIS A 8 -16.92 14.38 -5.48
C HIS A 8 -18.11 14.63 -4.53
N LYS A 9 -19.29 14.08 -4.86
CA LYS A 9 -20.55 14.23 -4.08
C LYS A 9 -20.41 13.83 -2.60
N ASN A 10 -19.50 12.90 -2.34
CA ASN A 10 -19.20 12.35 -1.03
C ASN A 10 -17.78 12.68 -0.60
N LEU A 11 -17.56 12.73 0.72
CA LEU A 11 -16.25 12.85 1.36
C LEU A 11 -16.10 11.82 2.48
N VAL A 12 -14.87 11.56 2.92
CA VAL A 12 -14.61 10.66 4.05
C VAL A 12 -14.23 11.47 5.29
N LEU A 13 -15.06 11.37 6.33
CA LEU A 13 -14.75 11.90 7.65
C LEU A 13 -13.89 10.90 8.42
N ARG A 14 -12.84 11.41 9.06
CA ARG A 14 -12.01 10.67 10.00
C ARG A 14 -12.23 11.24 11.39
N SER A 15 -12.53 10.41 12.38
CA SER A 15 -12.78 10.85 13.75
C SER A 15 -12.00 10.01 14.76
N PRO A 16 -11.63 10.59 15.92
CA PRO A 16 -11.16 9.81 17.06
C PRO A 16 -12.25 8.85 17.55
N HIS A 17 -11.87 7.87 18.38
CA HIS A 17 -12.82 6.92 18.96
C HIS A 17 -13.78 7.64 19.94
N PHE A 18 -13.25 8.48 20.81
CA PHE A 18 -14.03 9.22 21.80
C PHE A 18 -14.16 10.70 21.43
N PRO A 19 -15.22 11.38 21.90
CA PRO A 19 -15.34 12.84 21.76
C PRO A 19 -14.15 13.55 22.40
N PHE A 20 -13.65 14.61 21.78
CA PHE A 20 -12.48 15.34 22.27
C PHE A 20 -12.70 15.90 23.69
N VAL A 21 -11.65 15.84 24.52
CA VAL A 21 -11.63 16.42 25.87
C VAL A 21 -10.41 17.32 26.03
N HIS A 22 -10.59 18.49 26.66
CA HIS A 22 -9.51 19.47 26.84
C HIS A 22 -8.44 19.04 27.85
N PHE A 23 -8.84 18.29 28.89
CA PHE A 23 -7.95 17.89 29.97
C PHE A 23 -8.18 16.44 30.36
N ILE A 24 -7.07 15.76 30.66
CA ILE A 24 -7.06 14.38 31.16
C ILE A 24 -6.69 14.47 32.64
N GLU A 25 -7.64 14.15 33.52
CA GLU A 25 -7.42 14.15 34.97
C GLU A 25 -6.37 13.12 35.38
N LYS A 26 -5.63 13.37 36.46
CA LYS A 26 -4.54 12.48 36.88
C LYS A 26 -5.03 11.09 37.35
N ASP A 27 -6.23 11.03 37.93
CA ASP A 27 -6.83 9.80 38.48
C ASP A 27 -7.50 8.92 37.42
N ILE A 28 -7.60 9.43 36.19
CA ILE A 28 -8.29 8.77 35.09
C ILE A 28 -7.63 7.44 34.67
N ILE A 29 -6.33 7.26 34.98
CA ILE A 29 -5.58 6.05 34.67
C ILE A 29 -6.26 4.82 35.26
N SER A 30 -6.81 4.96 36.48
CA SER A 30 -7.58 3.90 37.13
C SER A 30 -8.83 3.53 36.32
N LYS A 31 -9.53 4.52 35.75
CA LYS A 31 -10.68 4.32 34.86
C LYS A 31 -10.25 3.61 33.57
N PHE A 32 -9.10 3.97 33.00
CA PHE A 32 -8.59 3.34 31.76
C PHE A 32 -8.28 1.85 31.94
N LEU A 33 -7.73 1.46 33.10
CA LEU A 33 -7.48 0.06 33.41
C LEU A 33 -8.76 -0.77 33.58
N GLN A 34 -9.92 -0.11 33.69
CA GLN A 34 -11.23 -0.75 33.78
C GLN A 34 -12.03 -0.64 32.48
N ASP A 35 -11.56 0.11 31.49
CA ASP A 35 -12.24 0.31 30.21
C ASP A 35 -11.90 -0.84 29.23
N PRO A 36 -12.86 -1.72 28.91
CA PRO A 36 -12.62 -2.86 28.03
C PRO A 36 -12.30 -2.42 26.59
N VAL A 37 -12.89 -1.33 26.10
CA VAL A 37 -12.66 -0.81 24.75
C VAL A 37 -11.23 -0.31 24.62
N PHE A 38 -10.74 0.42 25.63
CA PHE A 38 -9.36 0.87 25.67
C PHE A 38 -8.39 -0.31 25.73
N LEU A 39 -8.63 -1.29 26.61
CA LEU A 39 -7.75 -2.44 26.77
C LEU A 39 -7.68 -3.30 25.50
N GLU A 40 -8.79 -3.48 24.79
CA GLU A 40 -8.82 -4.16 23.50
C GLU A 40 -8.01 -3.39 22.45
N ALA A 41 -8.20 -2.06 22.35
CA ALA A 41 -7.44 -1.22 21.43
C ALA A 41 -5.92 -1.29 21.70
N ILE A 42 -5.52 -1.32 22.99
CA ILE A 42 -4.11 -1.51 23.39
C ILE A 42 -3.62 -2.90 23.00
N TYR A 43 -4.41 -3.96 23.22
CA TYR A 43 -4.02 -5.32 22.86
C TYR A 43 -3.71 -5.44 21.37
N LEU A 44 -4.59 -4.94 20.50
CA LEU A 44 -4.37 -4.95 19.05
C LEU A 44 -3.16 -4.12 18.61
N ALA A 45 -2.84 -3.04 19.34
CA ALA A 45 -1.72 -2.17 19.00
C ALA A 45 -0.38 -2.65 19.55
N SER A 46 -0.41 -3.22 20.76
CA SER A 46 0.74 -3.62 21.54
C SER A 46 0.33 -4.63 22.63
N PRO A 47 0.35 -5.94 22.31
CA PRO A 47 0.09 -7.01 23.29
C PRO A 47 1.01 -6.93 24.50
N VAL A 48 2.27 -6.51 24.30
CA VAL A 48 3.24 -6.27 25.37
C VAL A 48 2.74 -5.19 26.34
N LEU A 49 2.32 -4.03 25.84
CA LEU A 49 1.78 -2.97 26.71
C LEU A 49 0.50 -3.42 27.41
N TYR A 50 -0.38 -4.15 26.71
CA TYR A 50 -1.58 -4.73 27.33
C TYR A 50 -1.20 -5.62 28.52
N SER A 51 -0.23 -6.53 28.35
CA SER A 51 0.21 -7.42 29.42
C SER A 51 0.74 -6.65 30.64
N GLU A 52 1.48 -5.56 30.42
CA GLU A 52 1.97 -4.68 31.49
C GLU A 52 0.82 -3.91 32.16
N CYS A 53 -0.21 -3.50 31.42
CA CYS A 53 -1.42 -2.89 31.99
C CYS A 53 -2.17 -3.86 32.92
N ILE A 54 -2.26 -5.14 32.53
CA ILE A 54 -2.90 -6.16 33.37
C ILE A 54 -2.06 -6.43 34.63
N LYS A 55 -0.74 -6.57 34.52
CA LYS A 55 0.15 -6.70 35.69
C LYS A 55 0.02 -5.51 36.64
N LEU A 56 -0.10 -4.30 36.10
CA LEU A 56 -0.31 -3.09 36.89
C LEU A 56 -1.67 -3.13 37.61
N LYS A 57 -2.74 -3.53 36.91
CA LYS A 57 -4.10 -3.68 37.46
C LYS A 57 -4.15 -4.70 38.60
N GLU A 58 -3.37 -5.78 38.50
CA GLU A 58 -3.27 -6.85 39.50
C GLU A 58 -2.30 -6.52 40.66
N GLY A 59 -1.68 -5.32 40.67
CA GLY A 59 -0.71 -4.93 41.69
C GLY A 59 0.61 -5.70 41.64
N LYS A 60 0.94 -6.33 40.51
CA LYS A 60 2.17 -7.13 40.33
C LYS A 60 3.40 -6.26 40.04
N ILE A 61 3.22 -5.03 39.55
CA ILE A 61 4.30 -4.06 39.32
C ILE A 61 4.51 -3.22 40.59
N LYS A 62 5.72 -3.28 41.16
CA LYS A 62 6.03 -2.66 42.47
C LYS A 62 6.91 -1.41 42.36
N THR A 63 7.68 -1.27 41.28
CA THR A 63 8.64 -0.17 41.14
C THR A 63 7.96 1.09 40.61
N ALA A 64 8.08 2.21 41.32
CA ALA A 64 7.49 3.50 40.90
C ALA A 64 7.91 3.95 39.49
N LYS A 65 9.17 3.66 39.10
CA LYS A 65 9.69 3.94 37.75
C LYS A 65 8.94 3.18 36.65
N GLU A 66 8.66 1.90 36.88
CA GLU A 66 7.96 1.04 35.92
C GLU A 66 6.49 1.44 35.81
N ILE A 67 5.84 1.66 36.95
CA ILE A 67 4.47 2.18 37.02
C ILE A 67 4.36 3.46 36.19
N LYS A 68 5.25 4.44 36.41
CA LYS A 68 5.25 5.71 35.66
C LYS A 68 5.46 5.50 34.16
N LYS A 69 6.33 4.57 33.74
CA LYS A 69 6.57 4.26 32.32
C LYS A 69 5.33 3.68 31.63
N ILE A 70 4.62 2.76 32.31
CA ILE A 70 3.38 2.16 31.81
C ILE A 70 2.30 3.25 31.70
N GLN A 71 2.12 4.04 32.77
CA GLN A 71 1.16 5.14 32.82
C GLN A 71 1.39 6.17 31.70
N VAL A 72 2.64 6.59 31.46
CA VAL A 72 2.96 7.51 30.35
C VAL A 72 2.60 6.91 29.00
N SER A 73 2.85 5.61 28.79
CA SER A 73 2.49 4.93 27.54
C SER A 73 0.97 4.84 27.36
N MET A 74 0.23 4.53 28.43
CA MET A 74 -1.23 4.52 28.42
C MET A 74 -1.81 5.89 28.09
N VAL A 75 -1.33 6.96 28.73
CA VAL A 75 -1.80 8.33 28.48
C VAL A 75 -1.61 8.72 27.01
N LYS A 76 -0.50 8.33 26.36
CA LYS A 76 -0.29 8.59 24.93
C LYS A 76 -1.36 7.91 24.05
N TYR A 77 -1.66 6.65 24.31
CA TYR A 77 -2.70 5.92 23.57
C TYR A 77 -4.09 6.45 23.86
N TYR A 78 -4.35 6.85 25.10
CA TYR A 78 -5.63 7.44 25.46
C TYR A 78 -5.83 8.80 24.79
N GLN A 79 -4.84 9.69 24.86
CA GLN A 79 -4.84 10.95 24.11
C GLN A 79 -5.11 10.73 22.63
N ARG A 80 -4.53 9.67 22.05
CA ARG A 80 -4.81 9.28 20.66
C ARG A 80 -6.29 9.00 20.43
N MET A 81 -6.97 8.27 21.32
CA MET A 81 -8.39 7.94 21.19
C MET A 81 -9.32 9.15 21.26
N TYR A 82 -8.87 10.28 21.81
CA TYR A 82 -9.66 11.50 21.98
C TYR A 82 -9.34 12.60 20.96
N SER A 83 -8.09 12.65 20.48
CA SER A 83 -7.59 13.81 19.73
C SER A 83 -7.11 13.52 18.32
N ARG A 84 -6.81 12.25 17.99
CA ARG A 84 -6.14 11.93 16.72
C ARG A 84 -7.06 11.18 15.78
N CYS A 85 -7.46 11.84 14.71
CA CYS A 85 -8.29 11.27 13.65
C CYS A 85 -7.54 10.32 12.69
N THR A 86 -6.23 10.11 12.83
CA THR A 86 -5.46 9.26 11.89
C THR A 86 -5.80 7.78 12.09
N PRO A 87 -6.48 7.11 11.12
CA PRO A 87 -7.03 5.76 11.31
C PRO A 87 -5.94 4.74 11.65
N PHE A 88 -6.11 4.09 12.80
CA PHE A 88 -5.18 3.12 13.37
C PHE A 88 -5.93 2.24 14.37
N GLY A 89 -6.04 0.93 14.09
CA GLY A 89 -6.71 -0.01 14.97
C GLY A 89 -8.11 0.46 15.36
N LEU A 90 -8.42 0.33 16.65
CA LEU A 90 -9.67 0.81 17.24
C LEU A 90 -9.58 2.24 17.80
N PHE A 91 -8.47 2.97 17.61
CA PHE A 91 -8.28 4.31 18.19
C PHE A 91 -9.02 5.43 17.45
N SER A 92 -9.38 5.21 16.19
CA SER A 92 -10.02 6.20 15.32
C SER A 92 -10.66 5.48 14.16
N GLY A 93 -11.78 6.02 13.66
CA GLY A 93 -12.53 5.42 12.58
C GLY A 93 -12.81 6.38 11.43
N CYS A 94 -13.42 5.85 10.39
CA CYS A 94 -13.85 6.64 9.25
C CYS A 94 -15.31 6.37 8.85
N ALA A 95 -15.91 7.34 8.16
CA ALA A 95 -17.25 7.24 7.65
C ALA A 95 -17.41 8.09 6.39
N VAL A 96 -18.32 7.68 5.50
CA VAL A 96 -18.66 8.45 4.31
C VAL A 96 -19.73 9.48 4.66
N MET A 97 -19.46 10.74 4.32
CA MET A 97 -20.35 11.89 4.49
C MET A 97 -20.81 12.41 3.12
N GLN A 98 -21.83 13.26 3.14
CA GLN A 98 -22.32 13.95 1.94
C GLN A 98 -22.21 15.47 2.09
N TRP A 99 -21.91 16.13 0.97
CA TRP A 99 -22.04 17.57 0.87
C TRP A 99 -23.51 17.97 0.78
N SER A 100 -23.90 19.04 1.46
CA SER A 100 -25.27 19.57 1.45
C SER A 100 -25.29 21.09 1.49
N ASN A 101 -26.38 21.70 1.04
CA ASN A 101 -26.61 23.14 1.19
C ASN A 101 -27.02 23.53 2.62
N ALA A 102 -27.33 22.56 3.49
CA ALA A 102 -27.60 22.78 4.90
C ALA A 102 -26.31 23.00 5.71
N GLU A 103 -26.45 23.50 6.94
CA GLU A 103 -25.33 23.63 7.87
C GLU A 103 -24.71 22.27 8.20
N SER A 104 -23.39 22.26 8.43
CA SER A 104 -22.65 21.06 8.81
C SER A 104 -23.20 20.50 10.12
N LYS A 105 -23.61 19.24 10.12
CA LYS A 105 -24.08 18.55 11.31
C LYS A 105 -23.68 17.09 11.26
N VAL A 106 -22.81 16.71 12.20
CA VAL A 106 -22.28 15.36 12.35
C VAL A 106 -22.57 14.86 13.75
N ILE A 107 -23.34 13.79 13.87
CA ILE A 107 -23.67 13.17 15.16
C ILE A 107 -23.35 11.69 15.09
N PHE A 108 -22.56 11.22 16.08
CA PHE A 108 -22.26 9.81 16.28
C PHE A 108 -22.90 9.31 17.56
N GLU A 109 -23.63 8.21 17.49
CA GLU A 109 -24.03 7.43 18.66
C GLU A 109 -23.06 6.27 18.91
N ALA A 110 -23.01 5.75 20.14
CA ALA A 110 -22.12 4.63 20.47
C ALA A 110 -22.41 3.36 19.65
N LYS A 111 -23.66 3.16 19.23
CA LYS A 111 -24.11 2.05 18.38
C LYS A 111 -23.71 2.19 16.91
N ASP A 112 -23.24 3.38 16.51
CA ASP A 112 -22.94 3.72 15.12
C ASP A 112 -21.52 3.29 14.72
N MET A 113 -20.94 2.33 15.41
CA MET A 113 -19.58 1.85 15.18
C MET A 113 -19.60 0.38 14.79
N TYR A 114 -18.75 0.03 13.84
CA TYR A 114 -18.46 -1.35 13.51
C TYR A 114 -17.00 -1.46 13.10
N ARG A 115 -16.44 -2.65 13.17
CA ARG A 115 -15.03 -2.90 12.83
C ARG A 115 -14.94 -3.92 11.69
N SER A 116 -13.79 -3.94 11.06
CA SER A 116 -13.34 -5.02 10.19
C SER A 116 -11.97 -5.46 10.67
N THR A 117 -11.91 -6.67 11.21
CA THR A 117 -10.69 -7.34 11.64
C THR A 117 -10.29 -8.38 10.61
N ARG A 118 -8.99 -8.46 10.33
CA ARG A 118 -8.40 -9.45 9.43
C ARG A 118 -7.05 -9.91 9.97
N LEU A 119 -6.56 -11.03 9.46
CA LEU A 119 -5.19 -11.47 9.71
C LEU A 119 -4.20 -10.49 9.08
N ASP A 120 -3.14 -10.17 9.80
CA ASP A 120 -2.09 -9.25 9.34
C ASP A 120 -1.35 -9.85 8.12
N MET A 121 -1.05 -9.02 7.13
CA MET A 121 -0.32 -9.45 5.93
C MET A 121 1.06 -10.01 6.24
N HIS A 122 1.69 -9.62 7.35
CA HIS A 122 2.93 -10.24 7.81
C HIS A 122 2.75 -11.73 8.09
N TYR A 123 1.71 -12.10 8.84
CA TYR A 123 1.38 -13.50 9.12
C TYR A 123 0.90 -14.22 7.85
N LEU A 124 0.02 -13.60 7.06
CA LEU A 124 -0.50 -14.24 5.85
C LEU A 124 0.59 -14.52 4.80
N CYS A 125 1.59 -13.65 4.66
CA CYS A 125 2.75 -13.92 3.81
C CYS A 125 3.55 -15.13 4.31
N ALA A 126 3.78 -15.22 5.62
CA ALA A 126 4.49 -16.36 6.22
C ALA A 126 3.68 -17.67 6.06
N LEU A 127 2.37 -17.62 6.27
CA LEU A 127 1.44 -18.73 6.01
C LEU A 127 1.55 -19.21 4.56
N ALA A 128 1.42 -18.31 3.60
CA ALA A 128 1.49 -18.66 2.18
C ALA A 128 2.83 -19.30 1.79
N GLN A 129 3.95 -18.78 2.30
CA GLN A 129 5.28 -19.35 2.10
C GLN A 129 5.40 -20.77 2.66
N GLN A 130 4.95 -20.99 3.90
CA GLN A 130 5.02 -22.30 4.52
C GLN A 130 4.12 -23.30 3.80
N LEU A 131 2.90 -22.90 3.42
CA LEU A 131 2.01 -23.74 2.62
C LEU A 131 2.65 -24.14 1.28
N ALA A 132 3.30 -23.21 0.58
CA ALA A 132 3.95 -23.49 -0.70
C ALA A 132 5.13 -24.49 -0.59
N LEU A 133 5.72 -24.64 0.60
CA LEU A 133 6.79 -25.62 0.86
C LEU A 133 6.28 -27.02 1.21
N MET A 134 5.01 -27.16 1.63
CA MET A 134 4.45 -28.46 2.00
C MET A 134 4.36 -29.36 0.76
N PRO A 135 4.96 -30.57 0.73
CA PRO A 135 4.97 -31.42 -0.46
C PRO A 135 3.58 -31.72 -1.03
N VAL A 136 2.56 -31.87 -0.18
CA VAL A 136 1.18 -32.13 -0.60
C VAL A 136 0.56 -30.95 -1.36
N ILE A 137 1.02 -29.72 -1.10
CA ILE A 137 0.57 -28.48 -1.75
C ILE A 137 1.48 -28.14 -2.93
N LYS A 138 2.81 -28.11 -2.71
CA LYS A 138 3.86 -27.80 -3.70
C LYS A 138 3.63 -28.52 -5.03
N ASN A 139 3.30 -29.81 -4.97
CA ASN A 139 3.12 -30.64 -6.17
C ASN A 139 1.78 -30.43 -6.91
N ARG A 140 0.85 -29.66 -6.34
CA ARG A 140 -0.52 -29.49 -6.87
C ARG A 140 -0.85 -28.05 -7.28
N ILE A 141 -0.10 -27.08 -6.76
CA ILE A 141 -0.25 -25.68 -7.13
C ILE A 141 0.35 -25.38 -8.51
N PHE A 142 -0.11 -24.29 -9.09
CA PHE A 142 0.40 -23.72 -10.33
C PHE A 142 1.62 -22.84 -10.08
N TYR A 143 2.50 -22.88 -11.07
CA TYR A 143 3.67 -22.05 -11.20
C TYR A 143 3.56 -21.16 -12.43
N PHE A 144 4.07 -19.94 -12.31
CA PHE A 144 4.01 -18.88 -13.32
C PHE A 144 5.39 -18.28 -13.54
N PRO A 145 5.69 -17.73 -14.73
CA PRO A 145 6.90 -16.94 -14.94
C PRO A 145 6.99 -15.80 -13.94
N ASN A 146 8.20 -15.56 -13.43
CA ASN A 146 8.48 -14.36 -12.66
C ASN A 146 8.15 -13.11 -13.50
N THR A 147 7.36 -12.20 -12.93
CA THR A 147 6.81 -11.01 -13.61
C THR A 147 7.86 -9.98 -14.02
N SER A 148 9.11 -10.15 -13.56
CA SER A 148 10.26 -9.33 -13.94
C SER A 148 11.12 -9.92 -15.06
N ILE A 149 10.75 -11.07 -15.63
CA ILE A 149 11.52 -11.73 -16.68
C ILE A 149 11.62 -10.87 -17.95
N TYR A 150 12.83 -10.78 -18.51
CA TYR A 150 13.08 -10.29 -19.86
C TYR A 150 14.29 -10.98 -20.49
N LYS A 151 14.34 -10.96 -21.83
CA LYS A 151 15.43 -11.55 -22.61
C LYS A 151 16.43 -10.48 -23.04
N ILE A 152 17.72 -10.81 -22.94
CA ILE A 152 18.82 -10.01 -23.48
C ILE A 152 19.91 -10.93 -24.02
N GLY A 153 20.22 -10.81 -25.32
CA GLY A 153 21.16 -11.73 -25.98
C GLY A 153 20.74 -13.19 -25.79
N ASN A 154 21.64 -14.00 -25.23
CA ASN A 154 21.40 -15.41 -24.90
C ASN A 154 21.01 -15.64 -23.42
N GLU A 155 20.62 -14.58 -22.70
CA GLU A 155 20.28 -14.65 -21.28
C GLU A 155 18.81 -14.29 -21.03
N ILE A 156 18.24 -14.93 -20.01
CA ILE A 156 16.98 -14.53 -19.38
C ILE A 156 17.33 -13.90 -18.04
N ARG A 157 16.97 -12.63 -17.87
CA ARG A 157 17.19 -11.86 -16.66
C ARG A 157 15.89 -11.66 -15.91
N PHE A 158 15.98 -11.62 -14.59
CA PHE A 158 14.84 -11.42 -13.70
C PHE A 158 15.33 -10.90 -12.34
N VAL A 159 14.39 -10.42 -11.54
CA VAL A 159 14.63 -10.02 -10.16
C VAL A 159 14.13 -11.14 -9.25
N GLU A 160 15.03 -11.69 -8.46
CA GLU A 160 14.68 -12.56 -7.35
C GLU A 160 14.74 -11.79 -6.03
N TYR A 161 14.15 -12.34 -4.98
CA TYR A 161 14.24 -11.76 -3.66
C TYR A 161 14.35 -12.77 -2.54
N LYS A 162 14.91 -12.33 -1.42
CA LYS A 162 14.93 -13.08 -0.16
C LYS A 162 14.37 -12.25 0.96
N TYR A 163 13.74 -12.90 1.94
CA TYR A 163 13.22 -12.23 3.12
C TYR A 163 14.32 -12.12 4.18
N VAL A 164 14.77 -10.90 4.45
CA VAL A 164 15.70 -10.58 5.54
C VAL A 164 14.99 -9.63 6.49
N ASN A 165 14.79 -10.04 7.75
CA ASN A 165 14.08 -9.24 8.76
C ASN A 165 12.72 -8.69 8.29
N ALA A 166 11.92 -9.53 7.61
CA ALA A 166 10.61 -9.17 7.02
C ALA A 166 10.64 -8.14 5.87
N LYS A 167 11.81 -7.81 5.34
CA LYS A 167 11.99 -7.01 4.12
C LYS A 167 12.42 -7.90 2.97
N ARG A 168 11.95 -7.60 1.76
CA ARG A 168 12.46 -8.23 0.54
C ARG A 168 13.74 -7.53 0.12
N GLU A 169 14.84 -8.28 0.11
CA GLU A 169 16.09 -7.85 -0.52
C GLU A 169 16.09 -8.40 -1.95
N HIS A 170 16.29 -7.51 -2.92
CA HIS A 170 16.16 -7.81 -4.34
C HIS A 170 17.53 -7.88 -5.00
N GLN A 171 17.73 -8.88 -5.85
CA GLN A 171 18.91 -8.98 -6.70
C GLN A 171 18.51 -9.33 -8.14
N ILE A 172 19.26 -8.81 -9.10
CA ILE A 172 19.10 -9.17 -10.51
C ILE A 172 19.90 -10.45 -10.74
N SER A 173 19.21 -11.47 -11.26
CA SER A 173 19.79 -12.77 -11.60
C SER A 173 19.58 -13.05 -13.07
N ALA A 174 20.47 -13.88 -13.63
CA ALA A 174 20.47 -14.24 -15.03
C ALA A 174 20.67 -15.75 -15.18
N VAL A 175 19.94 -16.36 -16.10
CA VAL A 175 20.11 -17.76 -16.51
C VAL A 175 20.34 -17.82 -18.01
N GLN A 176 21.10 -18.82 -18.45
CA GLN A 176 21.30 -19.05 -19.89
C GLN A 176 19.98 -19.47 -20.53
N HIS A 177 19.73 -18.92 -21.70
CA HIS A 177 18.61 -19.33 -22.53
C HIS A 177 18.78 -20.80 -22.95
N SER A 178 17.67 -21.54 -22.92
CA SER A 178 17.58 -22.89 -23.47
C SER A 178 16.18 -23.17 -23.98
N ASP A 179 16.06 -24.09 -24.93
CA ASP A 179 14.77 -24.50 -25.48
C ASP A 179 13.85 -25.12 -24.41
N TYR A 180 14.44 -25.81 -23.42
CA TYR A 180 13.73 -26.34 -22.25
C TYR A 180 13.05 -25.22 -21.45
N LEU A 181 13.81 -24.15 -21.17
CA LEU A 181 13.31 -23.04 -20.37
C LEU A 181 12.25 -22.23 -21.14
N ASP A 182 12.45 -21.99 -22.44
CA ASP A 182 11.44 -21.32 -23.27
C ASP A 182 10.14 -22.11 -23.37
N LEU A 183 10.24 -23.43 -23.50
CA LEU A 183 9.08 -24.32 -23.50
C LEU A 183 8.29 -24.20 -22.19
N LEU A 184 8.97 -24.27 -21.04
CA LEU A 184 8.34 -24.14 -19.73
C LEU A 184 7.72 -22.76 -19.52
N LEU A 185 8.49 -21.68 -19.75
CA LEU A 185 8.02 -20.30 -19.58
C LEU A 185 6.81 -19.99 -20.48
N GLY A 186 6.78 -20.54 -21.70
CA GLY A 186 5.65 -20.40 -22.61
C GLY A 186 4.36 -21.01 -22.05
N HIS A 187 4.42 -22.23 -21.51
CA HIS A 187 3.25 -22.94 -20.97
C HIS A 187 2.85 -22.43 -19.58
N ALA A 188 3.82 -21.99 -18.78
CA ALA A 188 3.58 -21.48 -17.43
C ALA A 188 2.82 -20.15 -17.41
N LYS A 189 2.68 -19.42 -18.54
CA LYS A 189 1.93 -18.16 -18.61
C LYS A 189 0.48 -18.28 -18.12
N CYS A 190 -0.13 -19.45 -18.28
CA CYS A 190 -1.49 -19.74 -17.81
C CYS A 190 -1.52 -20.58 -16.52
N GLY A 191 -0.37 -20.81 -15.89
CA GLY A 191 -0.22 -21.69 -14.73
C GLY A 191 0.02 -23.14 -15.13
N ILE A 192 1.05 -23.75 -14.56
CA ILE A 192 1.41 -25.15 -14.79
C ILE A 192 1.87 -25.83 -13.49
N THR A 193 1.50 -27.09 -13.27
CA THR A 193 1.95 -27.85 -12.09
C THR A 193 3.29 -28.53 -12.34
N ILE A 194 4.01 -28.93 -11.28
CA ILE A 194 5.28 -29.68 -11.39
C ILE A 194 5.11 -30.95 -12.23
N LYS A 195 4.01 -31.69 -12.01
CA LYS A 195 3.70 -32.89 -12.78
C LYS A 195 3.54 -32.60 -14.28
N GLN A 196 2.80 -31.55 -14.62
CA GLN A 196 2.61 -31.16 -16.02
C GLN A 196 3.92 -30.68 -16.66
N MET A 197 4.76 -29.97 -15.91
CA MET A 197 6.10 -29.57 -16.38
C MET A 197 6.99 -30.77 -16.65
N SER A 198 7.02 -31.76 -15.75
CA SER A 198 7.87 -32.94 -15.92
C SER A 198 7.40 -33.81 -17.10
N GLU A 199 6.09 -34.01 -17.25
CA GLU A 199 5.49 -34.69 -18.41
C GLU A 199 5.82 -33.97 -19.72
N LEU A 200 5.74 -32.64 -19.74
CA LEU A 200 6.04 -31.82 -20.91
C LEU A 200 7.51 -31.96 -21.33
N LEU A 201 8.45 -31.89 -20.38
CA LEU A 201 9.87 -32.06 -20.65
C LEU A 201 10.15 -33.49 -21.16
N SER A 202 9.74 -34.52 -20.43
CA SER A 202 10.01 -35.90 -20.82
C SER A 202 9.46 -36.25 -22.20
N GLN A 203 8.27 -35.76 -22.56
CA GLN A 203 7.67 -36.03 -23.88
C GLN A 203 8.34 -35.27 -25.02
N LYS A 204 8.77 -34.03 -24.79
CA LYS A 204 9.28 -33.15 -25.87
C LYS A 204 10.77 -33.26 -26.09
N THR A 205 11.53 -33.68 -25.08
CA THR A 205 12.98 -33.62 -25.12
C THR A 205 13.66 -34.96 -24.83
N GLY A 206 12.91 -35.98 -24.38
CA GLY A 206 13.44 -37.30 -24.08
C GLY A 206 14.23 -37.39 -22.76
N VAL A 207 14.21 -36.32 -21.95
CA VAL A 207 14.85 -36.27 -20.63
C VAL A 207 14.10 -37.17 -19.64
N THR A 208 14.81 -37.84 -18.74
CA THR A 208 14.18 -38.70 -17.73
C THR A 208 13.32 -37.87 -16.77
N ASN A 209 12.29 -38.48 -16.17
CA ASN A 209 11.40 -37.75 -15.27
C ASN A 209 12.15 -37.22 -14.03
N ASP A 210 13.16 -37.93 -13.54
CA ASP A 210 13.95 -37.52 -12.38
C ASP A 210 14.83 -36.30 -12.70
N GLU A 211 15.49 -36.29 -13.86
CA GLU A 211 16.24 -35.12 -14.35
C GLU A 211 15.32 -33.92 -14.58
N ALA A 212 14.11 -34.15 -15.12
CA ALA A 212 13.12 -33.11 -15.34
C ALA A 212 12.67 -32.48 -14.01
N ILE A 213 12.37 -33.29 -12.99
CA ILE A 213 11.98 -32.80 -11.66
C ILE A 213 13.12 -32.01 -11.01
N ALA A 214 14.36 -32.50 -11.06
CA ALA A 214 15.51 -31.80 -10.51
C ALA A 214 15.70 -30.42 -11.15
N PHE A 215 15.57 -30.34 -12.48
CA PHE A 215 15.64 -29.08 -13.22
C PHE A 215 14.49 -28.12 -12.87
N ILE A 216 13.27 -28.64 -12.74
CA ILE A 216 12.10 -27.84 -12.33
C ILE A 216 12.28 -27.28 -10.92
N ASP A 217 12.80 -28.09 -9.99
CA ASP A 217 13.08 -27.63 -8.62
C ASP A 217 14.11 -26.50 -8.60
N GLU A 218 15.17 -26.58 -9.41
CA GLU A 218 16.17 -25.51 -9.56
C GLU A 218 15.56 -24.21 -10.13
N ILE A 219 14.69 -24.32 -11.13
CA ILE A 219 13.97 -23.17 -11.72
C ILE A 219 13.03 -22.50 -10.70
N ILE A 220 12.37 -23.30 -9.86
CA ILE A 220 11.50 -22.78 -8.80
C ILE A 220 12.33 -22.15 -7.67
N GLU A 221 13.41 -22.80 -7.25
CA GLU A 221 14.30 -22.31 -6.17
C GLU A 221 14.98 -20.99 -6.57
N SER A 222 15.41 -20.89 -7.83
CA SER A 222 15.96 -19.66 -8.41
C SER A 222 14.88 -18.60 -8.70
N GLN A 223 13.60 -18.86 -8.44
CA GLN A 223 12.48 -17.94 -8.68
C GLN A 223 12.33 -17.49 -10.14
N VAL A 224 12.79 -18.28 -11.10
CA VAL A 224 12.43 -18.10 -12.51
C VAL A 224 10.94 -18.41 -12.70
N LEU A 225 10.47 -19.44 -12.00
CA LEU A 225 9.04 -19.70 -11.79
C LEU A 225 8.65 -19.40 -10.34
N VAL A 226 7.54 -18.70 -10.18
CA VAL A 226 6.95 -18.36 -8.87
C VAL A 226 5.63 -19.09 -8.70
N ASN A 227 5.30 -19.43 -7.46
CA ASN A 227 4.09 -20.19 -7.15
C ASN A 227 2.86 -19.27 -7.03
N GLU A 228 1.68 -19.83 -7.23
CA GLU A 228 0.43 -19.07 -7.21
C GLU A 228 -0.04 -18.59 -5.81
N LEU A 229 0.63 -19.03 -4.74
CA LEU A 229 0.40 -18.56 -3.36
C LEU A 229 1.18 -17.28 -3.05
N GLU A 230 1.89 -16.69 -4.03
CA GLU A 230 2.49 -15.36 -3.87
C GLU A 230 1.47 -14.32 -3.36
N PRO A 231 1.82 -13.48 -2.36
CA PRO A 231 0.90 -12.51 -1.79
C PRO A 231 0.31 -11.55 -2.82
N ALA A 232 -1.02 -11.51 -2.85
CA ALA A 232 -1.79 -10.53 -3.60
C ALA A 232 -2.20 -9.38 -2.68
N ILE A 233 -2.06 -8.14 -3.17
CA ILE A 233 -2.49 -6.91 -2.47
C ILE A 233 -3.75 -6.29 -3.07
N THR A 234 -4.26 -6.88 -4.16
CA THR A 234 -5.53 -6.46 -4.77
C THR A 234 -6.56 -7.58 -4.79
N GLY A 235 -7.82 -7.23 -5.05
CA GLY A 235 -8.90 -8.18 -5.27
C GLY A 235 -9.65 -8.54 -3.99
N LYS A 236 -9.87 -9.84 -3.74
CA LYS A 236 -10.42 -10.31 -2.45
C LYS A 236 -9.33 -10.26 -1.39
N GLU A 237 -9.69 -10.22 -0.11
CA GLU A 237 -8.68 -10.35 0.95
C GLU A 237 -7.84 -11.62 0.74
N PHE A 238 -6.53 -11.52 0.99
CA PHE A 238 -5.56 -12.55 0.58
C PHE A 238 -5.86 -13.93 1.18
N ILE A 239 -6.41 -14.00 2.40
CA ILE A 239 -6.84 -15.26 3.02
C ILE A 239 -7.89 -16.01 2.18
N TYR A 240 -8.83 -15.30 1.54
CA TYR A 240 -9.82 -15.93 0.67
C TYR A 240 -9.20 -16.42 -0.62
N GLN A 241 -8.19 -15.72 -1.14
CA GLN A 241 -7.45 -16.18 -2.32
C GLN A 241 -6.66 -17.47 -2.01
N VAL A 242 -6.01 -17.54 -0.84
CA VAL A 242 -5.35 -18.76 -0.36
C VAL A 242 -6.36 -19.90 -0.23
N LEU A 243 -7.52 -19.66 0.39
CA LEU A 243 -8.58 -20.65 0.53
C LEU A 243 -9.09 -21.16 -0.82
N GLU A 244 -9.29 -20.28 -1.81
CA GLU A 244 -9.71 -20.68 -3.17
C GLU A 244 -8.68 -21.60 -3.84
N ILE A 245 -7.39 -21.32 -3.69
CA ILE A 245 -6.30 -22.17 -4.19
C ILE A 245 -6.33 -23.53 -3.49
N LEU A 246 -6.36 -23.54 -2.16
CA LEU A 246 -6.37 -24.78 -1.37
C LEU A 246 -7.58 -25.65 -1.71
N GLN A 247 -8.76 -25.05 -1.86
CA GLN A 247 -9.99 -25.76 -2.27
C GLN A 247 -9.86 -26.36 -3.67
N ARG A 248 -9.29 -25.63 -4.62
CA ARG A 248 -9.09 -26.11 -5.99
C ARG A 248 -8.14 -27.30 -6.06
N ILE A 249 -7.06 -27.29 -5.28
CA ILE A 249 -6.06 -28.39 -5.27
C ILE A 249 -6.48 -29.60 -4.43
N ASN A 250 -7.54 -29.48 -3.63
CA ASN A 250 -8.08 -30.54 -2.78
C ASN A 250 -9.16 -31.39 -3.49
N TYR A 251 -8.97 -31.68 -4.78
CA TYR A 251 -9.95 -32.39 -5.62
C TYR A 251 -10.16 -33.86 -5.24
N ASP A 252 -9.23 -34.44 -4.48
CA ASP A 252 -9.25 -35.83 -4.00
C ASP A 252 -9.51 -35.94 -2.48
N GLU A 253 -9.90 -34.83 -1.85
CA GLU A 253 -10.20 -34.76 -0.41
C GLU A 253 -9.03 -35.18 0.50
N ASN A 254 -7.79 -34.86 0.11
CA ASN A 254 -6.61 -35.08 0.95
C ASN A 254 -6.82 -34.56 2.39
N GLU A 255 -6.59 -35.41 3.38
CA GLU A 255 -6.91 -35.12 4.79
C GLU A 255 -6.15 -33.90 5.34
N GLU A 256 -4.88 -33.75 4.96
CA GLU A 256 -4.02 -32.66 5.43
C GLU A 256 -4.49 -31.31 4.88
N ILE A 257 -4.72 -31.22 3.56
CA ILE A 257 -5.22 -30.00 2.92
C ILE A 257 -6.63 -29.68 3.45
N THR A 258 -7.49 -30.69 3.61
CA THR A 258 -8.83 -30.53 4.19
C THR A 258 -8.77 -29.99 5.62
N GLY A 259 -7.83 -30.46 6.44
CA GLY A 259 -7.58 -29.97 7.80
C GLY A 259 -7.19 -28.49 7.83
N ILE A 260 -6.27 -28.09 6.93
CA ILE A 260 -5.84 -26.70 6.79
C ILE A 260 -7.01 -25.80 6.38
N ILE A 261 -7.78 -26.19 5.34
CA ILE A 261 -8.94 -25.43 4.87
C ILE A 261 -9.95 -25.23 6.00
N LYS A 262 -10.30 -26.30 6.73
CA LYS A 262 -11.26 -26.23 7.85
C LYS A 262 -10.76 -25.31 8.96
N ASN A 263 -9.47 -25.37 9.30
CA ASN A 263 -8.90 -24.50 10.33
C ASN A 263 -8.94 -23.03 9.91
N LEU A 264 -8.47 -22.70 8.70
CA LEU A 264 -8.49 -21.33 8.16
C LEU A 264 -9.92 -20.77 8.06
N GLN A 265 -10.88 -21.57 7.58
CA GLN A 265 -12.30 -21.18 7.54
C GLN A 265 -12.87 -20.96 8.95
N SER A 266 -12.47 -21.77 9.93
CA SER A 266 -12.88 -21.60 11.32
C SER A 266 -12.33 -20.31 11.92
N ILE A 267 -11.06 -19.98 11.66
CA ILE A 267 -10.42 -18.74 12.11
C ILE A 267 -11.16 -17.53 11.54
N GLU A 268 -11.40 -17.50 10.23
CA GLU A 268 -12.14 -16.43 9.55
C GLU A 268 -13.58 -16.28 10.08
N LYS A 269 -14.27 -17.39 10.33
CA LYS A 269 -15.62 -17.37 10.91
C LYS A 269 -15.61 -16.76 12.31
N GLU A 270 -14.62 -17.09 13.15
CA GLU A 270 -14.51 -16.55 14.50
C GLU A 270 -14.14 -15.07 14.51
N ILE A 271 -13.25 -14.62 13.61
CA ILE A 271 -12.96 -13.20 13.41
C ILE A 271 -14.23 -12.43 13.04
N ARG A 272 -15.01 -12.92 12.07
CA ARG A 272 -16.28 -12.28 11.68
C ARG A 272 -17.32 -12.27 12.79
N LEU A 273 -17.35 -13.28 13.67
CA LEU A 273 -18.24 -13.29 14.84
C LEU A 273 -17.80 -12.25 15.88
N MET A 274 -16.50 -12.11 16.10
CA MET A 274 -15.89 -11.13 16.99
C MET A 274 -16.16 -9.69 16.54
N ASP A 275 -16.19 -9.44 15.22
CA ASP A 275 -16.50 -8.12 14.66
C ASP A 275 -17.96 -7.69 14.82
N LYS A 276 -18.89 -8.61 15.14
CA LYS A 276 -20.29 -8.27 15.44
C LYS A 276 -20.49 -7.65 16.81
N ALA A 277 -19.53 -7.82 17.72
CA ALA A 277 -19.56 -7.19 19.04
C ALA A 277 -18.98 -5.77 18.97
N ASN A 278 -19.47 -4.86 19.82
CA ASN A 278 -18.96 -3.48 19.92
C ASN A 278 -17.56 -3.43 20.56
N ASP A 279 -17.32 -4.30 21.54
CA ASP A 279 -16.04 -4.55 22.20
C ASP A 279 -15.86 -6.05 22.40
N ASN A 280 -14.61 -6.51 22.53
CA ASN A 280 -14.31 -7.88 22.92
C ASN A 280 -13.35 -7.91 24.11
N SER A 281 -13.61 -8.86 25.01
CA SER A 281 -12.57 -9.36 25.90
C SER A 281 -11.40 -9.95 25.10
N ILE A 282 -10.26 -10.19 25.75
CA ILE A 282 -9.09 -10.80 25.08
C ILE A 282 -9.25 -12.32 24.88
N ASN A 283 -10.25 -12.96 25.50
CA ASN A 283 -10.43 -14.41 25.42
C ASN A 283 -10.70 -14.93 23.98
N PRO A 284 -11.57 -14.29 23.16
CA PRO A 284 -11.68 -14.59 21.73
C PRO A 284 -10.34 -14.59 20.98
N TYR A 285 -9.50 -13.57 21.18
CA TYR A 285 -8.19 -13.49 20.54
C TYR A 285 -7.26 -14.63 20.96
N LYS A 286 -7.26 -15.01 22.25
CA LYS A 286 -6.48 -16.16 22.72
C LYS A 286 -6.90 -17.47 22.07
N LYS A 287 -8.21 -17.71 21.94
CA LYS A 287 -8.75 -18.89 21.24
C LYS A 287 -8.34 -18.91 19.77
N LEU A 288 -8.36 -17.76 19.10
CA LEU A 288 -7.85 -17.62 17.73
C LEU A 288 -6.36 -17.95 17.66
N ILE A 289 -5.56 -17.43 18.59
CA ILE A 289 -4.12 -17.72 18.67
C ILE A 289 -3.84 -19.22 18.85
N GLU A 290 -4.60 -19.92 19.69
CA GLU A 290 -4.49 -21.38 19.86
C GLU A 290 -4.72 -22.12 18.53
N LYS A 291 -5.76 -21.73 17.77
CA LYS A 291 -6.05 -22.31 16.45
C LYS A 291 -4.99 -22.00 15.40
N ILE A 292 -4.50 -20.77 15.41
CA ILE A 292 -3.41 -20.30 14.53
C ILE A 292 -2.11 -21.08 14.83
N THR A 293 -1.84 -21.37 16.11
CA THR A 293 -0.66 -22.14 16.54
C THR A 293 -0.70 -23.57 16.02
N GLN A 294 -1.88 -24.18 15.84
CA GLN A 294 -2.02 -25.53 15.28
C GLN A 294 -1.54 -25.65 13.82
N LEU A 295 -1.39 -24.53 13.11
CA LEU A 295 -0.83 -24.51 11.76
C LEU A 295 0.72 -24.58 11.75
N ASN A 296 1.37 -24.56 12.93
CA ASN A 296 2.83 -24.62 13.10
C ASN A 296 3.60 -23.53 12.33
N ILE A 297 3.00 -22.37 12.14
CA ILE A 297 3.63 -21.23 11.47
C ILE A 297 4.08 -20.23 12.53
N PRO A 298 5.37 -19.84 12.57
CA PRO A 298 5.85 -18.81 13.47
C PRO A 298 5.11 -17.47 13.25
N PHE A 299 4.71 -16.82 14.33
CA PHE A 299 4.10 -15.50 14.27
C PHE A 299 4.54 -14.63 15.45
N GLU A 300 4.45 -13.32 15.25
CA GLU A 300 4.55 -12.34 16.33
C GLU A 300 3.13 -11.87 16.68
N GLU A 301 2.73 -11.99 17.94
CA GLU A 301 1.36 -11.62 18.37
C GLU A 301 0.99 -10.16 18.01
N SER A 302 1.97 -9.25 18.06
CA SER A 302 1.78 -7.83 17.68
C SER A 302 1.55 -7.57 16.17
N LYS A 303 1.69 -8.62 15.34
CA LYS A 303 1.55 -8.59 13.88
C LYS A 303 0.67 -9.75 13.42
N LEU A 304 -0.38 -10.06 14.20
CA LEU A 304 -1.30 -11.15 13.88
C LEU A 304 -2.66 -10.65 13.40
N PHE A 305 -3.17 -9.57 13.98
CA PHE A 305 -4.46 -9.00 13.64
C PHE A 305 -4.31 -7.54 13.21
N GLN A 306 -5.05 -7.17 12.16
CA GLN A 306 -5.28 -5.79 11.77
C GLN A 306 -6.76 -5.48 11.90
N ALA A 307 -7.09 -4.38 12.59
CA ALA A 307 -8.46 -3.89 12.69
C ALA A 307 -8.57 -2.48 12.11
N ASP A 308 -9.64 -2.24 11.35
CA ASP A 308 -10.06 -0.92 10.92
C ASP A 308 -11.44 -0.61 11.53
N LEU A 309 -11.59 0.58 12.11
CA LEU A 309 -12.84 1.04 12.70
C LEU A 309 -13.62 1.91 11.71
N PHE A 310 -14.92 1.68 11.63
CA PHE A 310 -15.84 2.42 10.77
C PHE A 310 -17.01 2.97 11.57
N ARG A 311 -17.64 4.02 11.02
CA ARG A 311 -18.80 4.66 11.64
C ARG A 311 -19.97 4.83 10.67
N LYS A 312 -21.17 4.86 11.22
CA LYS A 312 -22.44 5.13 10.52
C LYS A 312 -23.20 6.24 11.24
N PRO A 313 -22.77 7.50 11.11
CA PRO A 313 -23.37 8.58 11.89
C PRO A 313 -24.86 8.73 11.62
N ALA A 314 -25.62 9.02 12.68
CA ALA A 314 -27.04 9.35 12.60
C ALA A 314 -27.31 10.61 11.76
N GLU A 315 -26.38 11.58 11.79
CA GLU A 315 -26.37 12.76 10.92
C GLU A 315 -25.01 12.92 10.26
N ASN A 316 -24.97 13.07 8.94
CA ASN A 316 -23.76 12.90 8.13
C ASN A 316 -23.56 14.04 7.10
N ILE A 317 -24.01 15.25 7.44
CA ILE A 317 -24.07 16.39 6.54
C ILE A 317 -22.88 17.33 6.76
N ILE A 318 -22.21 17.71 5.67
CA ILE A 318 -21.20 18.78 5.66
C ILE A 318 -21.62 19.88 4.68
N ALA A 319 -21.53 21.13 5.12
CA ALA A 319 -21.89 22.31 4.36
C ALA A 319 -21.05 22.45 3.07
N ALA A 320 -21.73 22.52 1.91
CA ALA A 320 -21.11 22.60 0.60
C ALA A 320 -20.37 23.92 0.36
N GLN A 321 -20.67 24.97 1.13
CA GLN A 321 -20.00 26.27 1.06
C GLN A 321 -18.49 26.15 1.35
N ILE A 322 -18.08 25.12 2.13
CA ILE A 322 -16.68 24.82 2.43
C ILE A 322 -15.89 24.48 1.15
N GLN A 323 -16.53 23.89 0.14
CA GLN A 323 -15.90 23.55 -1.14
C GLN A 323 -15.31 24.78 -1.81
N ASN A 324 -16.02 25.91 -1.78
CA ASN A 324 -15.54 27.16 -2.39
C ASN A 324 -14.25 27.65 -1.72
N SER A 325 -14.19 27.61 -0.39
CA SER A 325 -12.98 27.97 0.37
C SER A 325 -11.80 27.05 0.04
N LEU A 326 -12.05 25.75 -0.10
CA LEU A 326 -11.02 24.77 -0.48
C LEU A 326 -10.54 24.93 -1.92
N LEU A 327 -11.44 25.19 -2.88
CA LEU A 327 -11.08 25.48 -4.27
C LEU A 327 -10.24 26.76 -4.38
N ASN A 328 -10.62 27.82 -3.65
CA ASN A 328 -9.85 29.04 -3.58
C ASN A 328 -8.45 28.79 -2.99
N ALA A 329 -8.35 28.00 -1.92
CA ALA A 329 -7.07 27.59 -1.35
C ALA A 329 -6.24 26.74 -2.32
N PHE A 330 -6.86 25.88 -3.12
CA PHE A 330 -6.16 25.10 -4.13
C PHE A 330 -5.59 25.99 -5.23
N SER A 331 -6.39 26.92 -5.76
CA SER A 331 -5.92 27.88 -6.76
C SER A 331 -4.79 28.77 -6.22
N PHE A 332 -4.88 29.18 -4.95
CA PHE A 332 -3.84 29.89 -4.23
C PHE A 332 -2.54 29.06 -4.18
N LEU A 333 -2.61 27.82 -3.72
CA LEU A 333 -1.45 26.95 -3.57
C LEU A 333 -0.81 26.62 -4.92
N ASN A 334 -1.63 26.41 -5.95
CA ASN A 334 -1.16 26.17 -7.30
C ASN A 334 -0.41 27.39 -7.87
N ALA A 335 -0.88 28.62 -7.62
CA ALA A 335 -0.15 29.84 -8.01
C ALA A 335 1.20 30.00 -7.29
N LEU A 336 1.32 29.49 -6.06
CA LEU A 336 2.56 29.49 -5.29
C LEU A 336 3.45 28.26 -5.54
N ASN A 337 2.97 27.26 -6.28
CA ASN A 337 3.72 26.05 -6.53
C ASN A 337 4.14 25.99 -8.00
N HIS A 338 5.29 26.59 -8.32
CA HIS A 338 5.86 26.46 -9.65
C HIS A 338 6.36 25.03 -9.88
N SER A 339 6.02 24.43 -11.02
CA SER A 339 6.43 23.07 -11.40
C SER A 339 7.94 22.90 -11.22
N LYS A 340 8.33 22.15 -10.19
CA LYS A 340 9.72 21.78 -9.96
C LYS A 340 10.01 20.60 -10.86
N LYS A 341 10.84 20.80 -11.88
CA LYS A 341 11.35 19.70 -12.71
C LYS A 341 12.07 18.71 -11.81
N ASN A 342 11.71 17.43 -11.93
CA ASN A 342 12.42 16.37 -11.24
C ASN A 342 13.78 16.18 -11.93
N ASP A 343 14.87 16.47 -11.22
CA ASP A 343 16.23 16.41 -11.77
C ASP A 343 16.59 15.00 -12.26
N ASN A 344 16.12 13.96 -11.57
CA ASN A 344 16.34 12.57 -11.97
C ASN A 344 15.62 12.24 -13.28
N LEU A 345 14.35 12.66 -13.45
CA LEU A 345 13.62 12.46 -14.70
C LEU A 345 14.22 13.29 -15.84
N THR A 346 14.66 14.51 -15.55
CA THR A 346 15.31 15.38 -16.55
C THR A 346 16.63 14.77 -17.03
N SER A 347 17.45 14.27 -16.10
CA SER A 347 18.69 13.55 -16.40
C SER A 347 18.42 12.27 -17.19
N PHE A 348 17.40 11.51 -16.80
CA PHE A 348 16.97 10.31 -17.50
C PHE A 348 16.54 10.60 -18.95
N ILE A 349 15.70 11.61 -19.16
CA ILE A 349 15.26 12.07 -20.49
C ILE A 349 16.47 12.42 -21.37
N LYS A 350 17.44 13.16 -20.82
CA LYS A 350 18.66 13.51 -21.55
C LYS A 350 19.44 12.27 -21.98
N LYS A 351 19.74 11.37 -21.04
CA LYS A 351 20.46 10.10 -21.32
C LYS A 351 19.70 9.21 -22.32
N PHE A 352 18.37 9.17 -22.22
CA PHE A 352 17.54 8.41 -23.13
C PHE A 352 17.65 8.93 -24.57
N ASN A 353 17.56 10.24 -24.76
CA ASN A 353 17.70 10.84 -26.09
C ASN A 353 19.12 10.71 -26.64
N GLU A 354 20.16 10.83 -25.79
CA GLU A 354 21.56 10.64 -26.20
C GLU A 354 21.84 9.20 -26.67
N ARG A 355 21.27 8.20 -26.01
CA ARG A 355 21.52 6.78 -26.34
C ARG A 355 20.61 6.22 -27.42
N TYR A 356 19.32 6.55 -27.35
CA TYR A 356 18.27 5.90 -28.17
C TYR A 356 17.65 6.84 -29.20
N GLU A 357 18.06 8.11 -29.26
CA GLU A 357 17.61 9.10 -30.27
C GLU A 357 16.08 9.25 -30.32
N GLY A 358 15.39 9.08 -29.19
CA GLY A 358 13.93 9.18 -29.10
C GLY A 358 13.17 7.98 -29.65
N LYS A 359 13.84 6.89 -30.03
CA LYS A 359 13.19 5.63 -30.44
C LYS A 359 12.39 5.03 -29.29
N GLN A 360 11.32 4.34 -29.64
CA GLN A 360 10.55 3.55 -28.69
C GLN A 360 11.32 2.26 -28.36
N MET A 361 11.59 2.03 -27.08
CA MET A 361 12.45 0.94 -26.61
C MET A 361 11.75 0.10 -25.51
N PRO A 362 12.03 -1.21 -25.37
CA PRO A 362 11.49 -2.01 -24.27
C PRO A 362 11.89 -1.43 -22.90
N LEU A 363 10.93 -1.30 -21.98
CA LEU A 363 11.14 -0.66 -20.68
C LEU A 363 12.27 -1.34 -19.88
N LEU A 364 12.25 -2.67 -19.80
CA LEU A 364 13.21 -3.44 -19.02
C LEU A 364 14.63 -3.35 -19.59
N GLN A 365 14.81 -3.25 -20.91
CA GLN A 365 16.14 -3.07 -21.52
C GLN A 365 16.72 -1.68 -21.25
N VAL A 366 15.87 -0.65 -21.17
CA VAL A 366 16.30 0.72 -20.87
C VAL A 366 16.71 0.86 -19.41
N LEU A 367 16.00 0.16 -18.51
CA LEU A 367 16.24 0.18 -17.07
C LEU A 367 17.29 -0.85 -16.60
N ASP A 368 17.74 -1.76 -17.46
CA ASP A 368 18.80 -2.73 -17.14
C ASP A 368 20.09 -2.01 -16.73
N VAL A 369 20.75 -2.56 -15.71
CA VAL A 369 21.90 -1.93 -15.06
C VAL A 369 23.19 -2.04 -15.87
N GLU A 370 23.29 -3.04 -16.76
CA GLU A 370 24.51 -3.28 -17.54
C GLU A 370 24.41 -2.74 -18.97
N SER A 371 23.25 -2.91 -19.61
CA SER A 371 23.02 -2.58 -21.02
C SER A 371 22.19 -1.31 -21.25
N GLY A 372 21.52 -0.81 -20.21
CA GLY A 372 20.60 0.33 -20.29
C GLY A 372 21.22 1.68 -19.92
N ILE A 373 20.38 2.58 -19.41
CA ILE A 373 20.78 3.90 -18.89
C ILE A 373 20.47 4.10 -17.40
N THR A 374 19.70 3.18 -16.78
CA THR A 374 19.22 3.20 -15.39
C THR A 374 18.44 4.47 -14.99
N TYR A 375 17.71 4.44 -13.88
CA TYR A 375 17.04 5.62 -13.32
C TYR A 375 17.77 6.16 -12.08
N ALA A 376 17.85 7.49 -11.96
CA ALA A 376 18.38 8.21 -10.80
C ALA A 376 19.82 7.90 -10.37
N GLY A 377 20.64 7.26 -11.22
CA GLY A 377 22.05 6.95 -10.92
C GLY A 377 22.19 6.20 -9.61
N ASN A 378 22.00 4.87 -9.65
CA ASN A 378 22.06 3.97 -8.49
C ASN A 378 23.05 4.46 -7.42
N SER A 379 22.52 5.03 -6.34
CA SER A 379 23.29 5.31 -5.12
C SER A 379 23.65 3.97 -4.48
N GLY A 380 24.75 3.39 -4.97
CA GLY A 380 25.69 2.55 -4.23
C GLY A 380 25.32 1.12 -3.86
N LYS A 381 24.04 0.71 -3.83
CA LYS A 381 23.70 -0.57 -3.17
C LYS A 381 23.52 -1.81 -4.06
N ASN A 382 23.10 -1.68 -5.31
CA ASN A 382 22.78 -2.83 -6.17
C ASN A 382 23.35 -2.63 -7.59
N LEU A 383 24.66 -2.42 -7.71
CA LEU A 383 25.31 -2.08 -9.00
C LEU A 383 25.76 -3.32 -9.80
N SER A 384 26.04 -4.45 -9.15
CA SER A 384 26.42 -5.75 -9.73
C SER A 384 26.80 -6.71 -8.60
N PRO A 385 26.61 -8.05 -8.71
CA PRO A 385 27.11 -9.03 -7.73
C PRO A 385 28.61 -8.88 -7.40
N LEU A 386 29.40 -8.34 -8.34
CA LEU A 386 30.83 -8.06 -8.15
C LEU A 386 31.11 -6.93 -7.15
N LEU A 387 30.11 -6.09 -6.86
CA LEU A 387 30.22 -4.90 -6.02
C LEU A 387 29.46 -5.03 -4.68
N ASP A 388 28.82 -6.18 -4.42
CA ASP A 388 27.92 -6.40 -3.26
C ASP A 388 28.58 -6.16 -1.88
N ASN A 389 29.92 -6.17 -1.82
CA ASN A 389 30.70 -5.94 -0.60
C ASN A 389 31.61 -4.70 -0.65
N ILE A 390 31.54 -3.91 -1.72
CA ILE A 390 32.31 -2.67 -1.81
C ILE A 390 31.44 -1.55 -1.29
N VAL A 391 31.69 -1.15 -0.04
CA VAL A 391 31.20 0.12 0.49
C VAL A 391 31.96 1.22 -0.24
N LEU A 392 31.43 1.65 -1.38
CA LEU A 392 31.87 2.90 -1.98
C LEU A 392 31.58 3.99 -0.95
N PRO A 393 32.56 4.86 -0.62
CA PRO A 393 32.25 6.03 0.17
C PRO A 393 31.10 6.73 -0.56
N ASP A 394 29.99 6.98 0.15
CA ASP A 394 29.00 7.92 -0.35
C ASP A 394 29.83 9.13 -0.76
N THR A 395 29.91 9.39 -2.07
CA THR A 395 30.43 10.66 -2.53
C THR A 395 29.47 11.62 -1.87
N ALA A 396 29.90 12.21 -0.75
CA ALA A 396 29.19 13.26 -0.11
C ALA A 396 28.93 14.23 -1.24
N ARG A 397 27.69 14.23 -1.75
CA ARG A 397 27.21 15.33 -2.56
C ARG A 397 27.60 16.50 -1.68
N SER A 398 28.49 17.35 -2.17
CA SER A 398 28.75 18.59 -1.47
C SER A 398 27.37 19.12 -1.10
N GLU A 399 27.15 19.45 0.17
CA GLU A 399 25.89 20.02 0.64
C GLU A 399 25.72 21.45 0.07
N ASP A 400 26.14 21.67 -1.17
CA ASP A 400 25.89 22.83 -1.98
C ASP A 400 24.42 22.78 -2.39
N TYR A 401 23.56 23.18 -1.46
CA TYR A 401 22.16 23.40 -1.75
C TYR A 401 22.04 24.56 -2.74
N THR A 402 21.73 24.23 -3.99
CA THR A 402 21.38 25.26 -4.96
C THR A 402 19.97 25.76 -4.66
N ILE A 403 19.86 26.94 -4.06
CA ILE A 403 18.56 27.60 -3.83
C ILE A 403 18.20 28.36 -5.09
N GLN A 404 17.09 27.99 -5.75
CA GLN A 404 16.54 28.79 -6.84
C GLN A 404 15.87 30.05 -6.28
N TRP A 405 16.56 31.19 -6.33
CA TRP A 405 16.02 32.47 -5.88
C TRP A 405 15.21 33.15 -6.99
N ASN A 406 13.90 32.94 -6.99
CA ASN A 406 12.97 33.55 -7.94
C ASN A 406 12.07 34.60 -7.27
N LYS A 407 11.18 35.24 -8.05
CA LYS A 407 10.25 36.27 -7.55
C LYS A 407 9.39 35.76 -6.38
N LEU A 408 8.94 34.51 -6.45
CA LEU A 408 8.17 33.88 -5.38
C LEU A 408 8.99 33.72 -4.10
N GLN A 409 10.20 33.17 -4.18
CA GLN A 409 11.09 33.01 -3.01
C GLN A 409 11.45 34.36 -2.39
N SER A 410 11.73 35.37 -3.22
CA SER A 410 11.98 36.73 -2.75
C SER A 410 10.77 37.32 -2.02
N TRP A 411 9.56 37.08 -2.52
CA TRP A 411 8.32 37.55 -1.89
C TRP A 411 8.02 36.80 -0.58
N LEU A 412 8.17 35.47 -0.54
CA LEU A 412 8.02 34.66 0.68
C LEU A 412 9.03 35.09 1.75
N PHE A 413 10.30 35.28 1.37
CA PHE A 413 11.33 35.76 2.27
C PHE A 413 11.03 37.14 2.83
N LYS A 414 10.47 38.04 2.00
CA LYS A 414 10.05 39.38 2.46
C LYS A 414 8.92 39.29 3.48
N LYS A 415 7.89 38.47 3.25
CA LYS A 415 6.78 38.25 4.20
C LYS A 415 7.30 37.66 5.51
N LEU A 416 8.16 36.64 5.45
CA LEU A 416 8.80 36.05 6.63
C LEU A 416 9.64 37.07 7.41
N SER A 417 10.45 37.88 6.71
CA SER A 417 11.27 38.91 7.32
C SER A 417 10.43 40.00 7.99
N GLN A 418 9.29 40.38 7.40
CA GLN A 418 8.35 41.32 8.01
C GLN A 418 7.70 40.74 9.26
N ALA A 419 7.30 39.47 9.22
CA ALA A 419 6.74 38.77 10.37
C ALA A 419 7.73 38.71 11.53
N TYR A 420 8.99 38.35 11.24
CA TYR A 420 10.07 38.29 12.21
C TYR A 420 10.37 39.66 12.84
N LYS A 421 10.42 40.72 12.03
CA LYS A 421 10.63 42.09 12.53
C LYS A 421 9.48 42.60 13.39
N GLY A 422 8.25 42.15 13.09
CA GLY A 422 7.04 42.53 13.81
C GLY A 422 6.72 41.67 15.02
N ASP A 423 7.50 40.61 15.29
CA ASP A 423 7.23 39.59 16.31
C ASP A 423 5.81 38.99 16.20
N VAL A 424 5.35 38.75 14.96
CA VAL A 424 4.04 38.14 14.68
C VAL A 424 4.18 36.69 14.26
N PHE A 425 3.28 35.86 14.78
CA PHE A 425 3.24 34.40 14.53
C PHE A 425 2.23 34.00 13.46
N GLU A 426 1.54 34.97 12.86
CA GLU A 426 0.58 34.77 11.78
C GLU A 426 0.92 35.71 10.61
N VAL A 427 0.90 35.17 9.39
CA VAL A 427 1.13 35.93 8.17
C VAL A 427 -0.13 35.90 7.34
N GLU A 428 -0.84 37.03 7.30
CA GLU A 428 -1.99 37.20 6.42
C GLU A 428 -1.52 37.39 4.97
N ILE A 429 -2.09 36.59 4.06
CA ILE A 429 -1.86 36.70 2.62
C ILE A 429 -3.20 36.98 1.95
N LYS A 430 -3.30 38.13 1.28
CA LYS A 430 -4.52 38.58 0.61
C LYS A 430 -4.49 38.22 -0.87
N ALA A 431 -5.66 38.15 -1.51
CA ALA A 431 -5.75 37.85 -2.94
C ALA A 431 -4.92 38.82 -3.82
N GLU A 432 -4.77 40.08 -3.39
CA GLU A 432 -3.97 41.09 -4.08
C GLU A 432 -2.47 40.76 -4.10
N ASP A 433 -1.95 40.13 -3.04
CA ASP A 433 -0.55 39.74 -2.94
C ASP A 433 -0.15 38.70 -4.02
N ILE A 434 -1.14 37.99 -4.56
CA ILE A 434 -0.95 36.83 -5.45
C ILE A 434 -1.27 37.16 -6.89
N LYS A 435 -1.85 38.33 -7.21
CA LYS A 435 -2.15 38.72 -8.60
C LYS A 435 -0.92 38.68 -9.52
N GLN A 436 0.29 38.77 -8.94
CA GLN A 436 1.57 38.64 -9.63
C GLN A 436 1.99 37.19 -9.98
N PHE A 437 1.30 36.19 -9.42
CA PHE A 437 1.52 34.77 -9.65
C PHE A 437 0.28 34.15 -10.31
N ALA A 438 0.47 33.45 -11.42
CA ALA A 438 -0.62 32.80 -12.14
C ALA A 438 -0.66 31.31 -11.82
N ALA A 439 -1.83 30.80 -11.49
CA ALA A 439 -2.09 29.36 -11.37
C ALA A 439 -1.88 28.66 -12.73
N GLN A 440 -1.23 27.50 -12.71
CA GLN A 440 -0.98 26.62 -13.86
C GLN A 440 -1.67 25.27 -13.65
N TRP A 441 -2.62 24.96 -14.53
CA TRP A 441 -3.43 23.75 -14.45
C TRP A 441 -3.06 22.68 -15.49
N ASN A 442 -1.90 22.84 -16.14
CA ASN A 442 -1.50 21.99 -17.27
C ASN A 442 -0.69 20.75 -16.80
N ASP A 443 -0.23 20.78 -15.55
CA ASP A 443 0.66 19.79 -14.93
C ASP A 443 0.06 19.34 -13.58
N VAL A 444 -1.17 18.81 -13.65
CA VAL A 444 -1.95 18.40 -12.48
C VAL A 444 -2.53 16.99 -12.70
N PRO A 445 -2.72 16.19 -11.65
CA PRO A 445 -3.22 14.83 -11.79
C PRO A 445 -4.70 14.81 -12.21
N PRO A 446 -5.21 13.71 -12.81
CA PRO A 446 -6.63 13.59 -13.16
C PRO A 446 -7.59 13.86 -12.00
N SER A 447 -7.20 13.48 -10.78
CA SER A 447 -7.85 13.90 -9.54
C SER A 447 -6.85 13.93 -8.37
N ALA A 448 -7.20 14.59 -7.27
CA ALA A 448 -6.36 14.71 -6.08
C ALA A 448 -7.17 14.63 -4.79
N ALA A 449 -6.57 14.10 -3.73
CA ALA A 449 -7.19 14.06 -2.42
C ALA A 449 -6.92 15.35 -1.64
N VAL A 450 -7.96 15.90 -1.02
CA VAL A 450 -7.89 17.09 -0.15
C VAL A 450 -8.09 16.64 1.30
N LEU A 451 -7.08 16.86 2.15
CA LEU A 451 -7.16 16.60 3.59
C LEU A 451 -7.24 17.92 4.34
N PHE A 452 -8.28 18.09 5.16
CA PHE A 452 -8.53 19.33 5.88
C PHE A 452 -9.25 19.07 7.21
N ARG A 453 -9.29 20.09 8.06
CA ARG A 453 -10.06 20.15 9.32
C ARG A 453 -10.91 21.42 9.33
N ILE A 454 -12.08 21.31 9.94
CA ILE A 454 -13.00 22.44 10.16
C ILE A 454 -12.90 22.83 11.64
N LEU A 455 -12.79 24.12 11.92
CA LEU A 455 -12.79 24.69 13.27
C LEU A 455 -14.17 25.27 13.62
N ASP A 456 -14.42 25.50 14.92
CA ASP A 456 -15.72 25.97 15.43
C ASP A 456 -16.13 27.34 14.88
N ASP A 457 -15.17 28.17 14.48
CA ASP A 457 -15.41 29.48 13.85
C ASP A 457 -15.45 29.41 12.31
N ASN A 458 -15.69 28.23 11.75
CA ASN A 458 -15.72 27.93 10.32
C ASN A 458 -14.39 28.16 9.58
N ARG A 459 -13.28 28.42 10.28
CA ARG A 459 -11.96 28.40 9.65
C ARG A 459 -11.58 26.98 9.26
N ILE A 460 -10.76 26.89 8.21
CA ILE A 460 -10.29 25.61 7.66
C ILE A 460 -8.80 25.51 7.87
N ILE A 461 -8.35 24.40 8.44
CA ILE A 461 -6.94 24.00 8.40
C ILE A 461 -6.77 23.04 7.23
N LEU A 462 -6.03 23.46 6.22
CA LEU A 462 -5.69 22.62 5.07
C LEU A 462 -4.39 21.85 5.38
N GLU A 463 -4.47 20.53 5.49
CA GLU A 463 -3.30 19.67 5.72
C GLU A 463 -2.54 19.41 4.42
N GLY A 464 -3.27 19.30 3.30
CA GLY A 464 -2.66 19.13 1.99
C GLY A 464 -3.64 18.77 0.88
N ILE A 465 -3.19 19.00 -0.34
CA ILE A 465 -3.82 18.56 -1.58
C ILE A 465 -2.76 17.74 -2.32
N SER A 466 -2.99 16.44 -2.49
CA SER A 466 -1.94 15.54 -2.96
C SER A 466 -2.46 14.26 -3.60
N GLY A 467 -1.55 13.52 -4.24
CA GLY A 467 -1.80 12.23 -4.87
C GLY A 467 -1.85 12.33 -6.40
N SER A 468 -1.69 11.18 -7.05
CA SER A 468 -1.94 11.01 -8.48
C SER A 468 -3.40 10.67 -8.77
N SER A 469 -4.16 10.34 -7.72
CA SER A 469 -5.60 10.08 -7.73
C SER A 469 -6.20 10.40 -6.36
N ALA A 470 -7.44 10.88 -6.34
CA ALA A 470 -8.22 11.06 -5.11
C ALA A 470 -8.48 9.72 -4.38
N ALA A 471 -8.32 8.58 -5.06
CA ALA A 471 -8.42 7.25 -4.47
C ALA A 471 -7.26 6.89 -3.52
N ASN A 472 -6.09 7.52 -3.64
CA ASN A 472 -4.86 7.09 -2.94
C ASN A 472 -5.00 6.99 -1.41
N LEU A 473 -5.80 7.87 -0.79
CA LEU A 473 -5.99 7.89 0.67
C LEU A 473 -7.13 6.98 1.16
N LEU A 474 -7.90 6.41 0.23
CA LEU A 474 -9.16 5.72 0.50
C LEU A 474 -9.06 4.21 0.28
N GLY A 475 -8.19 3.75 -0.62
CA GLY A 475 -8.11 2.34 -1.03
C GLY A 475 -8.06 1.34 0.12
N ARG A 476 -7.21 1.59 1.13
CA ARG A 476 -7.06 0.72 2.32
C ARG A 476 -8.33 0.48 3.14
N PHE A 477 -9.37 1.30 2.97
CA PHE A 477 -10.62 1.22 3.72
C PHE A 477 -11.73 0.52 2.95
N ALA A 478 -11.56 0.32 1.64
CA ALA A 478 -12.61 -0.19 0.76
C ALA A 478 -13.04 -1.63 1.07
N HIS A 479 -12.14 -2.48 1.60
CA HIS A 479 -12.52 -3.83 2.05
C HIS A 479 -13.50 -3.83 3.22
N GLY A 480 -13.31 -2.92 4.18
CA GLY A 480 -14.12 -2.87 5.40
C GLY A 480 -15.35 -1.96 5.29
N ASN A 481 -15.48 -1.19 4.20
CA ASN A 481 -16.58 -0.25 4.03
C ASN A 481 -17.01 -0.14 2.55
N THR A 482 -18.19 -0.68 2.25
CA THR A 482 -18.78 -0.68 0.90
C THR A 482 -19.06 0.73 0.37
N ASP A 483 -19.38 1.70 1.22
CA ASP A 483 -19.59 3.08 0.78
C ASP A 483 -18.27 3.72 0.32
N VAL A 484 -17.15 3.38 0.99
CA VAL A 484 -15.81 3.79 0.55
C VAL A 484 -15.41 3.09 -0.74
N ASP A 485 -15.67 1.79 -0.87
CA ASP A 485 -15.42 1.05 -2.12
C ASP A 485 -16.18 1.66 -3.31
N ASN A 486 -17.46 1.93 -3.15
CA ASN A 486 -18.27 2.59 -4.17
C ASN A 486 -17.76 4.00 -4.50
N LEU A 487 -17.35 4.77 -3.49
CA LEU A 487 -16.78 6.10 -3.69
C LEU A 487 -15.48 6.02 -4.52
N VAL A 488 -14.58 5.07 -4.22
CA VAL A 488 -13.34 4.89 -4.98
C VAL A 488 -13.64 4.44 -6.42
N LYS A 489 -14.57 3.51 -6.62
CA LYS A 489 -15.01 3.09 -7.97
C LYS A 489 -15.57 4.26 -8.78
N ASP A 490 -16.39 5.11 -8.17
CA ASP A 490 -16.92 6.33 -8.80
C ASP A 490 -15.78 7.28 -9.21
N ILE A 491 -14.79 7.53 -8.34
CA ILE A 491 -13.62 8.36 -8.66
C ILE A 491 -12.85 7.80 -9.85
N VAL A 492 -12.52 6.51 -9.78
CA VAL A 492 -11.70 5.83 -10.79
C VAL A 492 -12.38 5.82 -12.15
N ALA A 493 -13.69 5.57 -12.18
CA ALA A 493 -14.48 5.62 -13.41
C ALA A 493 -14.50 7.03 -14.04
N GLN A 494 -14.61 8.09 -13.22
CA GLN A 494 -14.56 9.47 -13.72
C GLN A 494 -13.19 9.83 -14.30
N GLU A 495 -12.11 9.42 -13.64
CA GLU A 495 -10.74 9.64 -14.16
C GLU A 495 -10.53 8.95 -15.52
N GLU A 496 -10.98 7.71 -15.66
CA GLU A 496 -10.89 6.96 -16.91
C GLU A 496 -11.76 7.57 -18.02
N GLN A 497 -12.98 8.01 -17.69
CA GLN A 497 -13.90 8.64 -18.65
C GLN A 497 -13.34 9.97 -19.19
N LEU A 498 -12.72 10.77 -18.32
CA LEU A 498 -12.12 12.06 -18.71
C LEU A 498 -10.83 11.91 -19.52
N ASN A 499 -10.25 10.71 -19.56
CA ASN A 499 -8.94 10.43 -20.15
C ASN A 499 -8.98 9.16 -21.05
N SER A 500 -9.97 9.07 -21.94
CA SER A 500 -10.24 7.90 -22.80
C SER A 500 -9.10 7.48 -23.74
N GLU A 501 -8.16 8.40 -24.01
CA GLU A 501 -7.00 8.22 -24.88
C GLU A 501 -5.85 7.41 -24.24
N VAL A 502 -5.92 7.15 -22.93
CA VAL A 502 -4.88 6.41 -22.18
C VAL A 502 -5.49 5.28 -21.36
N ILE A 503 -4.67 4.32 -21.00
CA ILE A 503 -5.06 3.24 -20.08
C ILE A 503 -4.59 3.60 -18.68
N PHE A 504 -5.50 3.51 -17.71
CA PHE A 504 -5.13 3.52 -16.30
C PHE A 504 -4.85 2.08 -15.88
N ALA A 505 -3.64 1.87 -15.35
CA ALA A 505 -3.24 0.59 -14.80
C ALA A 505 -2.63 0.79 -13.41
N GLU A 506 -2.89 -0.15 -12.52
CA GLU A 506 -2.37 -0.13 -11.15
C GLU A 506 -1.12 -0.99 -11.04
N ILE A 507 -0.06 -0.47 -10.43
CA ILE A 507 1.18 -1.22 -10.22
C ILE A 507 1.00 -2.10 -8.98
N ILE A 508 1.09 -3.41 -9.17
CA ILE A 508 0.93 -4.39 -8.10
C ILE A 508 2.31 -4.82 -7.64
N HIS A 509 2.73 -4.31 -6.48
CA HIS A 509 4.04 -4.61 -5.91
C HIS A 509 3.97 -4.61 -4.37
N LEU A 510 4.54 -5.65 -3.75
CA LEU A 510 4.66 -5.76 -2.30
C LEU A 510 6.14 -5.66 -1.89
N PRO A 511 6.61 -4.48 -1.42
CA PRO A 511 8.03 -4.31 -1.07
C PRO A 511 8.39 -4.94 0.29
N GLN A 512 7.45 -4.94 1.24
CA GLN A 512 7.62 -5.52 2.58
C GLN A 512 6.27 -6.07 3.03
N SER A 513 6.26 -7.22 3.73
CA SER A 513 5.01 -7.93 4.06
C SER A 513 4.01 -7.05 4.81
N ARG A 514 4.48 -6.26 5.78
CA ARG A 514 3.61 -5.39 6.59
C ARG A 514 3.08 -4.18 5.84
N THR A 515 3.75 -3.74 4.77
CA THR A 515 3.22 -2.69 3.89
C THR A 515 1.93 -3.14 3.19
N GLY A 516 1.74 -4.46 3.05
CA GLY A 516 0.50 -5.07 2.59
C GLY A 516 -0.73 -4.62 3.38
N ASN A 517 -0.62 -4.37 4.68
CA ASN A 517 -1.73 -3.87 5.51
C ASN A 517 -2.25 -2.48 5.09
N ILE A 518 -1.43 -1.71 4.38
CA ILE A 518 -1.75 -0.38 3.85
C ILE A 518 -2.11 -0.48 2.37
N LEU A 519 -1.45 -1.38 1.64
CA LEU A 519 -1.64 -1.57 0.20
C LEU A 519 -2.82 -2.49 -0.15
N LEU A 520 -3.39 -3.24 0.80
CA LEU A 520 -4.50 -4.16 0.53
C LEU A 520 -5.79 -3.37 0.18
N HIS A 521 -6.33 -3.60 -1.00
CA HIS A 521 -7.59 -2.98 -1.47
C HIS A 521 -8.28 -3.82 -2.57
N PRO A 522 -9.59 -3.65 -2.82
CA PRO A 522 -10.24 -4.23 -3.99
C PRO A 522 -9.60 -3.77 -5.29
N ALA A 523 -9.64 -4.57 -6.36
CA ALA A 523 -9.17 -4.11 -7.67
C ALA A 523 -10.06 -2.96 -8.18
N PHE A 524 -9.48 -1.77 -8.35
CA PHE A 524 -10.23 -0.59 -8.79
C PHE A 524 -10.11 -0.33 -10.29
N ARG A 525 -8.93 -0.56 -10.87
CA ARG A 525 -8.65 -0.31 -12.30
C ARG A 525 -8.95 -1.53 -13.15
N LYS A 526 -9.21 -1.28 -14.43
CA LYS A 526 -9.40 -2.34 -15.42
C LYS A 526 -8.13 -3.17 -15.70
N TYR A 527 -6.96 -2.57 -15.52
CA TYR A 527 -5.67 -3.22 -15.80
C TYR A 527 -4.73 -3.14 -14.59
N GLU A 528 -3.89 -4.16 -14.44
CA GLU A 528 -2.84 -4.24 -13.42
C GLU A 528 -1.48 -4.49 -14.09
N ILE A 529 -0.43 -3.87 -13.56
CA ILE A 529 0.98 -4.14 -13.92
C ILE A 529 1.62 -4.87 -12.74
N PRO A 530 1.62 -6.21 -12.72
CA PRO A 530 2.23 -6.97 -11.64
C PRO A 530 3.76 -6.91 -11.71
N PHE A 531 4.39 -6.62 -10.57
CA PHE A 531 5.84 -6.64 -10.40
C PHE A 531 6.23 -7.27 -9.06
N LEU A 532 6.75 -8.50 -9.13
CA LEU A 532 7.11 -9.31 -7.96
C LEU A 532 5.96 -9.49 -6.95
N ALA A 533 4.73 -9.49 -7.46
CA ALA A 533 3.52 -9.72 -6.70
C ALA A 533 2.44 -10.31 -7.63
N LYS A 534 1.45 -10.97 -7.03
CA LYS A 534 0.34 -11.59 -7.76
C LYS A 534 -0.75 -10.56 -8.06
N SER A 535 -1.17 -10.50 -9.32
CA SER A 535 -2.35 -9.76 -9.76
C SER A 535 -3.63 -10.51 -9.38
N SER A 536 -4.68 -9.76 -9.07
CA SER A 536 -6.02 -10.33 -8.80
C SER A 536 -6.93 -10.39 -10.03
N LEU A 537 -6.48 -9.83 -11.16
CA LEU A 537 -7.23 -9.78 -12.41
C LEU A 537 -6.90 -10.97 -13.32
N PRO A 538 -7.79 -11.32 -14.27
CA PRO A 538 -7.49 -12.25 -15.36
C PRO A 538 -6.26 -11.85 -16.18
N VAL A 539 -5.60 -12.82 -16.80
CA VAL A 539 -4.35 -12.63 -17.58
C VAL A 539 -4.50 -11.59 -18.69
N GLU A 540 -5.68 -11.49 -19.32
CA GLU A 540 -5.96 -10.54 -20.40
C GLU A 540 -5.92 -9.07 -19.93
N GLN A 541 -6.16 -8.86 -18.63
CA GLN A 541 -6.16 -7.57 -17.95
C GLN A 541 -4.84 -7.27 -17.24
N GLN A 542 -3.85 -8.16 -17.35
CA GLN A 542 -2.50 -7.93 -16.83
C GLN A 542 -1.60 -7.37 -17.93
N ILE A 543 -0.91 -6.27 -17.64
CA ILE A 543 0.11 -5.68 -18.52
C ILE A 543 1.47 -6.09 -17.96
N THR A 544 2.12 -7.05 -18.62
CA THR A 544 3.44 -7.53 -18.20
C THR A 544 4.51 -6.50 -18.52
N LEU A 545 5.63 -6.53 -17.78
CA LEU A 545 6.68 -5.53 -17.96
C LEU A 545 7.42 -5.65 -19.31
N ASP A 546 7.45 -6.85 -19.91
CA ASP A 546 7.99 -7.07 -21.25
C ASP A 546 7.07 -6.53 -22.38
N ASP A 547 5.81 -6.25 -22.06
CA ASP A 547 4.85 -5.60 -22.96
C ASP A 547 5.00 -4.07 -22.99
N LEU A 548 5.66 -3.50 -21.99
CA LEU A 548 5.81 -2.05 -21.85
C LEU A 548 7.04 -1.54 -22.62
N TYR A 549 6.79 -0.52 -23.43
CA TYR A 549 7.80 0.24 -24.13
C TYR A 549 7.81 1.67 -23.63
N ILE A 550 9.00 2.26 -23.60
CA ILE A 550 9.25 3.63 -23.19
C ILE A 550 9.69 4.47 -24.40
N SER A 551 9.21 5.70 -24.45
CA SER A 551 9.63 6.72 -25.41
C SER A 551 9.66 8.09 -24.75
N VAL A 552 10.40 9.03 -25.35
CA VAL A 552 10.41 10.43 -24.92
C VAL A 552 9.87 11.28 -26.06
N VAL A 553 8.73 11.94 -25.82
CA VAL A 553 8.06 12.80 -26.81
C VAL A 553 7.81 14.17 -26.20
N ASN A 554 8.33 15.22 -26.84
CA ASN A 554 8.24 16.61 -26.37
C ASN A 554 8.73 16.79 -24.92
N GLY A 555 9.79 16.07 -24.52
CA GLY A 555 10.33 16.12 -23.16
C GLY A 555 9.50 15.37 -22.11
N HIS A 556 8.48 14.61 -22.51
CA HIS A 556 7.70 13.77 -21.61
C HIS A 556 8.00 12.29 -21.86
N ILE A 557 8.22 11.55 -20.77
CA ILE A 557 8.32 10.09 -20.80
C ILE A 557 6.91 9.52 -21.01
N LYS A 558 6.78 8.60 -21.96
CA LYS A 558 5.53 7.90 -22.24
C LYS A 558 5.77 6.40 -22.20
N LEU A 559 4.87 5.69 -21.52
CA LEU A 559 4.77 4.24 -21.62
C LEU A 559 3.76 3.89 -22.72
N PHE A 560 3.95 2.72 -23.32
CA PHE A 560 3.07 2.17 -24.33
C PHE A 560 3.03 0.64 -24.20
N SER A 561 1.83 0.08 -24.11
CA SER A 561 1.62 -1.37 -24.17
C SER A 561 1.60 -1.83 -25.62
N ARG A 562 2.54 -2.70 -25.99
CA ARG A 562 2.60 -3.27 -27.35
C ARG A 562 1.37 -4.13 -27.64
N ARG A 563 0.87 -4.90 -26.68
CA ARG A 563 -0.30 -5.76 -26.83
C ARG A 563 -1.59 -4.97 -26.99
N LEU A 564 -1.78 -3.92 -26.19
CA LEU A 564 -3.01 -3.13 -26.19
C LEU A 564 -3.00 -1.98 -27.21
N GLN A 565 -1.83 -1.69 -27.81
CA GLN A 565 -1.64 -0.59 -28.77
C GLN A 565 -2.09 0.77 -28.22
N LYS A 566 -1.85 0.99 -26.92
CA LYS A 566 -2.24 2.20 -26.19
C LYS A 566 -1.18 2.62 -25.17
N LYS A 567 -1.26 3.89 -24.78
CA LYS A 567 -0.42 4.49 -23.73
C LYS A 567 -0.82 3.99 -22.35
#